data_AF-A0A946U404-F1
#
_entry.id   AF-A0A946U404-F1
#
_cell.length_a   1.000
_cell.length_b   1.000
_cell.length_c   1.000
_cell.angle_alpha   90.00
_cell.angle_beta   90.00
_cell.angle_gamma   90.00
#
_symmetry.space_group_name_H-M   'P 1'
#
loop_
_entity.id
_entity.type
_entity.pdbx_description
1 polymer ?
#
loop_
_entity_poly.entity_id
_entity_poly.type
_entity_poly.pdbx_seq_one_letter_code
_entity_poly.pdbx_strand_id
1 'polypeptide(L)' 'MSISFTKSGSTIPSIGLGTWELNGSDCSRVVTEALEIGYRHI' A
#
# COMPACT_ATOMS: atom_id res chain seq x y z
N MET A 1 -11.03 -12.78 -9.74
CA MET A 1 -9.86 -12.09 -9.17
C MET A 1 -10.18 -11.78 -7.71
N SER A 2 -9.34 -12.18 -6.74
CA SER A 2 -9.57 -11.82 -5.32
C SER A 2 -8.95 -10.46 -5.03
N ILE A 3 -9.64 -9.62 -4.24
CA ILE A 3 -9.15 -8.30 -3.82
C ILE A 3 -8.19 -8.35 -2.62
N SER A 4 -8.06 -9.53 -1.99
CA SER A 4 -7.18 -9.75 -0.84
C SER A 4 -6.74 -11.21 -0.70
N PHE A 5 -5.71 -11.43 0.10
CA PHE A 5 -5.18 -12.72 0.53
C PHE A 5 -5.28 -12.86 2.05
N THR A 6 -5.29 -14.08 2.58
CA THR A 6 -5.21 -14.32 4.03
C THR A 6 -3.92 -15.07 4.36
N LYS A 7 -3.12 -14.52 5.29
CA LYS A 7 -1.91 -15.17 5.80
C LYS A 7 -1.82 -14.97 7.30
N SER A 8 -1.64 -16.07 8.03
CA SER A 8 -1.47 -16.04 9.49
C SER A 8 -2.57 -15.27 10.24
N GLY A 9 -3.82 -15.38 9.76
CA GLY A 9 -4.97 -14.66 10.33
C GLY A 9 -5.14 -13.22 9.85
N SER A 10 -4.20 -12.68 9.07
CA SER A 10 -4.26 -11.31 8.54
C SER A 10 -4.78 -11.28 7.11
N THR A 11 -5.63 -10.30 6.80
CA THR A 11 -6.05 -9.98 5.43
C THR A 11 -5.06 -9.01 4.79
N ILE A 12 -4.52 -9.38 3.63
CA ILE A 12 -3.52 -8.63 2.87
C ILE A 12 -4.16 -8.16 1.56
N PRO A 13 -4.30 -6.84 1.30
CA PRO A 13 -4.77 -6.34 0.01
C PRO A 13 -3.92 -6.86 -1.16
N SER A 14 -4.57 -7.24 -2.26
CA SER A 14 -3.87 -7.82 -3.42
C SER A 14 -3.05 -6.79 -4.22
N ILE A 15 -3.28 -5.50 -3.97
CA ILE A 15 -2.52 -4.38 -4.53
C ILE A 15 -1.78 -3.67 -3.38
N GLY A 16 -0.49 -3.42 -3.56
CA GLY A 16 0.35 -2.66 -2.63
C GLY A 16 1.18 -1.57 -3.30
N LEU A 17 1.61 -0.57 -2.53
CA LEU A 17 2.43 0.56 -2.96
C LEU A 17 3.89 0.39 -2.50
N GLY A 18 4.76 -0.12 -3.35
CA GLY A 18 6.19 -0.22 -3.03
C GLY A 18 6.89 1.15 -2.93
N THR A 19 7.81 1.28 -1.96
CA THR A 19 8.49 2.55 -1.64
C THR A 19 10.01 2.54 -1.84
N TRP A 20 10.60 1.44 -2.34
CA TRP A 20 12.06 1.21 -2.39
C TRP A 20 12.89 2.32 -3.07
N GLU A 21 12.33 3.07 -4.01
CA GLU A 21 13.02 4.18 -4.69
C GLU A 21 12.47 5.57 -4.33
N LEU A 22 11.41 5.64 -3.51
CA LEU A 22 10.83 6.90 -3.05
C LEU A 22 11.60 7.42 -1.85
N ASN A 23 11.95 8.70 -1.86
CA ASN A 23 12.77 9.30 -0.81
C ASN A 23 12.14 10.59 -0.27
N GLY A 24 12.42 10.90 1.01
CA GLY A 24 12.06 12.16 1.65
C GLY A 24 10.59 12.58 1.46
N SER A 25 10.41 13.81 0.96
CA SER A 25 9.11 14.42 0.75
C SER A 25 8.27 13.70 -0.31
N ASP A 26 8.91 13.11 -1.33
CA ASP A 26 8.18 12.39 -2.38
C ASP A 26 7.57 11.09 -1.85
N CYS A 27 8.30 10.35 -1.01
CA CYS A 27 7.74 9.18 -0.34
C CYS A 27 6.53 9.55 0.51
N SER A 28 6.66 10.62 1.31
CA SER A 28 5.58 11.08 2.20
C SER A 28 4.33 11.51 1.42
N ARG A 29 4.52 12.27 0.33
CA ARG A 29 3.44 12.74 -0.53
C ARG A 29 2.73 11.58 -1.21
N VAL A 30 3.48 10.66 -1.84
CA VAL A 30 2.90 9.51 -2.57
C VAL A 30 2.16 8.58 -1.62
N VAL A 31 2.71 8.29 -0.43
CA VAL A 31 2.02 7.46 0.57
C VAL A 31 0.73 8.14 1.04
N THR A 32 0.74 9.47 1.25
CA THR A 32 -0.45 10.21 1.66
C THR A 32 -1.55 10.14 0.60
N GLU A 33 -1.24 10.46 -0.65
CA GLU A 33 -2.17 10.39 -1.77
C GLU A 33 -2.72 8.95 -1.94
N ALA A 34 -1.86 7.92 -1.82
CA ALA A 34 -2.29 6.53 -1.92
C ALA A 34 -3.28 6.13 -0.82
N LEU A 35 -3.05 6.58 0.41
CA LEU A 35 -3.96 6.33 1.53
C LEU A 35 -5.32 7.03 1.31
N GLU A 36 -5.33 8.25 0.78
CA GLU A 36 -6.54 9.02 0.45
C GLU A 36 -7.40 8.31 -0.61
N ILE A 37 -6.78 7.70 -1.61
CA ILE A 37 -7.49 6.95 -2.67
C ILE A 37 -7.78 5.48 -2.31
N GLY A 38 -7.40 5.02 -1.13
CA GLY A 38 -7.82 3.73 -0.58
C GLY A 38 -6.78 2.61 -0.56
N TYR A 39 -5.51 2.86 -0.84
CA TYR A 39 -4.46 1.87 -0.60
C TYR A 39 -4.37 1.52 0.89
N ARG A 40 -4.19 0.24 1.20
CA ARG A 40 -4.04 -0.25 2.59
C ARG A 40 -2.86 -1.21 2.75
N HIS A 41 -2.07 -1.37 1.70
CA HIS A 41 -0.84 -2.14 1.69
C HIS A 41 0.24 -1.23 1.09
N ILE A 42 1.25 -0.93 1.89
CA ILE A 42 2.39 -0.06 1.55
C ILE A 42 3.64 -0.93 1.72
#